data_AF-A0A970HM41-F1
#
_entry.id   AF-A0A970HM41-F1
#
_cell.length_a   1.000
_cell.length_b   1.000
_cell.length_c   1.000
_cell.angle_alpha   90.00
_cell.angle_beta   90.00
_cell.angle_gamma   90.00
#
_symmetry.space_group_name_H-M   'P 1'
#
loop_
_entity.id
_entity.type
_entity.pdbx_description
1 polymer ?
#
loop_
_entity_poly.entity_id
_entity_poly.type
_entity_poly.pdbx_seq_one_letter_code
_entity_poly.pdbx_strand_id
1 'polypeptide(L)'
;MILSFVLDFNSREEMDQVANKLWKQHKITGEMEMIPLPGGKWRLSVHSEKQLRQSTIDALPGKRITSKLAGIKIEEDSQEVD
;
A
#
# COMPACT_ATOMS: atom_id res chain seq x y z
N MET A 1 -5.67 6.33 -13.84
CA MET A 1 -4.28 6.32 -13.36
C MET A 1 -4.31 6.49 -11.85
N ILE A 2 -3.38 5.89 -11.12
CA ILE A 2 -3.43 5.79 -9.65
C ILE A 2 -2.13 6.30 -9.05
N LEU A 3 -2.24 7.17 -8.04
CA LEU A 3 -1.10 7.68 -7.27
C LEU A 3 -0.90 6.86 -5.99
N SER A 4 -1.97 6.48 -5.31
CA SER A 4 -1.91 5.70 -4.07
C SER A 4 -2.77 4.45 -4.11
N PHE A 5 -2.26 3.36 -3.53
CA PHE A 5 -2.98 2.10 -3.43
C PHE A 5 -2.48 1.27 -2.24
N VAL A 6 -3.33 0.33 -1.79
CA VAL A 6 -3.05 -0.55 -0.65
C VAL A 6 -3.26 -2.00 -1.06
N LEU A 7 -2.33 -2.87 -0.67
CA LEU A 7 -2.36 -4.30 -0.90
C LEU A 7 -2.19 -5.06 0.42
N ASP A 8 -3.03 -6.07 0.66
CA ASP A 8 -2.89 -7.01 1.77
C ASP A 8 -2.27 -8.34 1.30
N PHE A 9 -1.38 -8.87 2.12
CA PHE A 9 -0.62 -10.09 1.90
C PHE A 9 -0.78 -11.05 3.09
N ASN A 10 -0.65 -12.34 2.82
CA ASN A 10 -0.69 -13.36 3.88
C ASN A 10 0.68 -13.63 4.50
N SER A 11 1.75 -13.09 3.92
CA SER A 11 3.12 -13.31 4.38
C SER A 11 4.01 -12.11 4.09
N ARG A 12 5.00 -11.89 4.95
CA ARG A 12 5.98 -10.80 4.81
C ARG A 12 6.80 -10.94 3.52
N GLU A 13 7.16 -12.16 3.16
CA GLU A 13 7.98 -12.45 1.99
C GLU A 13 7.28 -12.04 0.69
N GLU A 14 5.98 -12.34 0.55
CA GLU A 14 5.20 -11.92 -0.63
C GLU A 14 5.15 -10.39 -0.75
N MET A 15 4.90 -9.71 0.38
CA MET A 15 4.87 -8.25 0.44
C MET A 15 6.24 -7.65 0.05
N ASP A 16 7.34 -8.19 0.59
CA ASP A 16 8.69 -7.71 0.32
C ASP A 16 9.09 -7.89 -1.16
N GLN A 17 8.72 -9.03 -1.75
CA GLN A 17 8.90 -9.26 -3.18
C GLN A 17 8.16 -8.23 -4.03
N VAL A 18 6.91 -7.89 -3.67
CA VAL A 18 6.14 -6.87 -4.38
C VAL A 18 6.76 -5.49 -4.22
N ALA A 19 7.09 -5.08 -2.99
CA ALA A 19 7.75 -3.80 -2.74
C ALA A 19 9.06 -3.67 -3.54
N ASN A 20 9.87 -4.73 -3.58
CA ASN A 20 11.07 -4.77 -4.40
C ASN A 20 10.79 -4.65 -5.90
N LYS A 21 9.73 -5.30 -6.43
CA LYS A 21 9.34 -5.15 -7.84
C LYS A 21 8.89 -3.73 -8.15
N LEU A 22 8.13 -3.10 -7.25
CA LEU A 22 7.68 -1.72 -7.37
C LEU A 22 8.86 -0.74 -7.44
N TRP A 23 9.85 -0.92 -6.56
CA TRP A 23 11.08 -0.11 -6.57
C TRP A 23 11.95 -0.37 -7.81
N LYS A 24 12.28 -1.64 -8.10
CA LYS A 24 13.28 -2.00 -9.10
C LYS A 24 12.74 -1.99 -10.53
N GLN A 25 11.57 -2.59 -10.75
CA GLN A 25 11.00 -2.75 -12.09
C GLN A 25 10.16 -1.54 -12.50
N HIS A 26 9.29 -1.08 -11.60
CA HIS A 26 8.39 0.03 -11.90
C HIS A 26 8.96 1.41 -11.57
N LYS A 27 10.14 1.47 -10.94
CA LYS A 27 10.85 2.71 -10.56
C LYS A 27 9.92 3.69 -9.88
N ILE A 28 9.05 3.17 -9.02
CA ILE A 28 8.15 3.98 -8.22
C ILE A 28 9.00 4.81 -7.28
N THR A 29 8.72 6.11 -7.26
CA THR A 29 9.30 7.08 -6.34
C THR A 29 8.19 7.59 -5.44
N GLY A 30 8.49 7.78 -4.17
CA GLY A 30 7.52 8.14 -3.13
C GLY A 30 7.65 7.25 -1.90
N GLU A 31 6.55 7.14 -1.16
CA GLU A 31 6.50 6.50 0.15
C GLU A 31 5.86 5.10 0.07
N MET A 32 6.47 4.16 0.77
CA MET A 32 5.93 2.80 0.92
C MET A 32 5.98 2.42 2.39
N GLU A 33 4.83 2.09 2.95
CA GLU A 33 4.70 1.66 4.34
C GLU A 33 4.33 0.19 4.42
N MET A 34 5.11 -0.55 5.20
CA MET A 34 4.91 -1.97 5.47
C MET A 34 4.34 -2.13 6.88
N ILE A 35 3.08 -2.56 6.96
CA ILE A 35 2.32 -2.61 8.20
C ILE A 35 2.02 -4.09 8.53
N PRO A 36 2.54 -4.65 9.64
CA PRO A 36 2.13 -5.96 10.10
C PRO A 36 0.67 -5.93 10.57
N LEU A 37 -0.11 -6.93 10.19
CA LEU A 37 -1.52 -7.11 10.56
C LEU A 37 -1.70 -8.35 11.46
N PRO A 38 -2.77 -8.38 12.29
CA PRO A 38 -3.08 -9.55 13.11
C PRO A 38 -3.28 -10.82 12.26
N GLY A 39 -2.87 -11.95 12.81
CA GLY A 39 -2.93 -13.25 12.12
C GLY A 39 -1.82 -13.47 11.09
N GLY A 40 -0.68 -12.81 11.25
CA GLY A 40 0.51 -13.00 10.40
C GLY A 40 0.41 -12.35 9.01
N LYS A 41 -0.64 -11.57 8.78
CA LYS A 41 -0.87 -10.83 7.54
C LYS A 41 -0.03 -9.57 7.50
N TRP A 42 0.11 -9.00 6.31
CA TRP A 42 0.89 -7.79 6.07
C TRP A 42 0.14 -6.87 5.12
N ARG A 43 0.34 -5.58 5.28
CA ARG A 43 -0.24 -4.55 4.42
C ARG A 43 0.86 -3.68 3.87
N LEU A 44 0.83 -3.45 2.57
CA LEU A 44 1.67 -2.48 1.88
C LEU A 44 0.81 -1.29 1.46
N SER A 45 1.07 -0.13 2.04
CA SER A 45 0.55 1.15 1.56
C SER A 45 1.59 1.77 0.64
N VAL A 46 1.19 2.15 -0.57
CA VAL A 46 2.09 2.77 -1.55
C VAL A 46 1.51 4.13 -1.94
N HIS A 47 2.32 5.17 -1.76
CA HIS A 47 2.07 6.50 -2.27
C HIS A 47 3.15 6.85 -3.30
N SER A 48 2.79 6.79 -4.58
CA SER A 48 3.69 7.06 -5.69
C SER A 48 3.55 8.51 -6.13
N GLU A 49 4.68 9.21 -6.30
CA GLU A 49 4.73 10.53 -6.94
C GLU A 49 4.40 10.44 -8.43
N LYS A 50 4.55 9.25 -9.02
CA LYS A 50 4.24 8.98 -10.42
C LYS A 50 2.91 8.26 -10.57
N GLN A 51 2.18 8.63 -11.60
CA GLN A 51 0.93 7.95 -11.96
C GLN A 51 1.21 6.53 -12.46
N LEU A 52 0.61 5.55 -11.80
CA LEU A 52 0.67 4.14 -12.17
C LEU A 52 -0.57 3.73 -12.96
N ARG A 53 -0.37 2.80 -13.89
CA ARG A 53 -1.47 2.18 -14.64
C ARG A 53 -2.20 1.20 -13.74
N GLN A 54 -3.52 1.16 -13.90
CA GLN A 54 -4.39 0.23 -13.18
C GLN A 54 -3.95 -1.23 -13.41
N SER A 55 -3.69 -1.58 -14.68
CA SER A 55 -3.19 -2.90 -15.09
C SER A 55 -1.89 -3.32 -14.41
N THR A 56 -1.02 -2.37 -14.05
CA THR A 56 0.22 -2.67 -13.32
C THR A 56 -0.08 -3.07 -11.89
N ILE A 57 -1.05 -2.42 -11.24
CA ILE A 57 -1.45 -2.71 -9.87
C ILE A 57 -2.23 -4.03 -9.81
N ASP A 58 -3.13 -4.29 -10.76
CA ASP A 58 -3.90 -5.55 -10.84
C ASP A 58 -3.03 -6.78 -11.15
N ALA A 59 -1.85 -6.59 -11.73
CA ALA A 59 -0.89 -7.66 -11.98
C ALA A 59 -0.03 -8.02 -10.75
N LEU A 60 -0.07 -7.21 -9.69
CA LEU A 60 0.68 -7.49 -8.47
C LEU A 60 -0.04 -8.59 -7.67
N PRO A 61 0.70 -9.51 -7.05
CA PRO A 61 0.10 -10.39 -6.06
C PRO A 61 -0.33 -9.57 -4.84
N GLY A 62 -1.25 -10.15 -4.06
CA GLY A 62 -1.89 -9.47 -2.93
C GLY A 62 -3.31 -9.03 -3.23
N LYS A 63 -4.08 -8.81 -2.17
CA LYS A 63 -5.48 -8.38 -2.27
C LYS A 63 -5.53 -6.87 -2.22
N ARG A 64 -5.97 -6.24 -3.31
CA ARG A 64 -6.21 -4.80 -3.32
C ARG A 64 -7.35 -4.44 -2.38
N ILE A 65 -7.07 -3.51 -1.47
CA ILE A 65 -8.08 -2.94 -0.58
C ILE A 65 -8.42 -1.54 -1.08
N THR A 66 -9.69 -1.29 -1.34
CA THR A 66 -10.16 0.07 -1.59
C THR A 66 -10.34 0.76 -0.25
N SER A 67 -10.00 2.05 -0.16
CA SER A 67 -10.07 2.84 1.09
C SER A 67 -11.46 2.91 1.73
N LYS A 68 -12.51 2.40 1.05
CA LYS A 68 -13.86 2.23 1.62
C LYS A 68 -14.00 0.97 2.49
N LEU A 69 -13.09 0.00 2.34
CA LEU A 69 -13.06 -1.29 3.05
C LEU A 69 -11.87 -1.44 3.99
N ALA A 70 -10.78 -0.71 3.74
CA ALA A 70 -9.79 -0.48 4.78
C ALA A 70 -10.46 0.46 5.78
N GLY A 71 -10.88 -0.05 6.95
CA GLY A 71 -11.25 0.77 8.10
C GLY A 71 -10.02 1.54 8.61
N ILE A 72 -9.46 2.40 7.75
CA ILE A 72 -8.53 3.43 8.15
C ILE A 72 -9.41 4.43 8.86
N LYS A 73 -9.61 4.20 10.15
CA LYS A 73 -9.83 5.28 11.08
C LYS A 73 -8.52 6.05 11.04
N ILE A 74 -8.42 6.98 10.08
CA ILE A 74 -7.48 8.09 10.21
C ILE A 74 -8.03 8.81 11.44
N GLU A 75 -7.50 8.49 12.62
CA GLU A 75 -7.56 9.44 13.72
C GLU A 75 -6.70 10.61 13.24
N GLU A 76 -7.34 11.55 12.58
CA GLU A 76 -6.85 12.91 12.45
C GLU A 76 -6.78 13.45 13.87
N ASP A 77 -5.63 13.27 14.52
CA ASP A 77 -5.22 14.09 15.65
C ASP A 77 -5.00 15.50 15.10
N SER A 78 -6.11 16.23 14.94
CA SER A 78 -6.09 17.67 14.74
C SER A 78 -6.46 18.30 16.07
N GLN A 79 -5.44 18.89 16.69
CA GLN A 79 -5.49 19.86 17.78
C GLN A 79 -6.77 20.70 17.78
N GLU A 80 -7.43 20.77 18.93
CA GLU A 80 -8.13 21.99 19.36
C GLU A 80 -7.26 22.60 20.47
N VAL A 81 -6.65 23.73 20.14
CA VAL A 81 -5.95 24.62 21.07
C VAL A 81 -6.99 25.54 21.70
N ASP A 82 -6.99 25.67 23.02
CA ASP A 82 -7.63 26.78 23.74
C ASP A 82 -6.54 27.54 24.52
#